data_AF-A0A9D8ZSL5-F1
#
_entry.id   AF-A0A9D8ZSL5-F1
#
_cell.length_a   1.000
_cell.length_b   1.000
_cell.length_c   1.000
_cell.angle_alpha   90.00
_cell.angle_beta   90.00
_cell.angle_gamma   90.00
#
_symmetry.space_group_name_H-M   'P 1'
#
loop_
_entity.id
_entity.type
_entity.pdbx_description
1 polymer ?
#
loop_
_entity_poly.entity_id
_entity_poly.type
_entity_poly.pdbx_seq_one_letter_code
_entity_poly.pdbx_strand_id
1 'polypeptide(L)'
;MNFQQNYFFLCKTPLSAEGAEDVEVITRAEDSTDFSRVFKEYEEKRSHAFNSDNIYSVVRADDIYDLIRMPNEKEAKEEAYERATPEIITNLQHRAMQGKDANAKAILKEVYDLE
;
A
#
# COMPACT_ATOMS: atom_id res chain seq x y z
N MET A 1 32.08 7.43 -2.84
CA MET A 1 30.80 6.72 -2.71
C MET A 1 30.27 6.99 -1.32
N ASN A 2 29.19 7.78 -1.20
CA ASN A 2 28.47 7.86 0.07
C ASN A 2 27.62 6.60 0.16
N PHE A 3 27.97 5.70 1.08
CA PHE A 3 27.15 4.53 1.36
C PHE A 3 25.88 4.99 2.08
N GLN A 4 24.74 4.90 1.42
CA GLN A 4 23.45 5.18 2.04
C GLN A 4 22.83 3.84 2.46
N GLN A 5 22.66 3.67 3.77
CA GLN A 5 22.08 2.46 4.32
C GLN A 5 20.56 2.47 4.07
N ASN A 6 20.07 1.43 3.39
CA ASN A 6 18.65 1.23 3.17
C ASN A 6 18.10 0.18 4.14
N TYR A 7 16.87 0.40 4.59
CA TYR A 7 16.08 -0.50 5.43
C TYR A 7 14.87 -0.99 4.64
N PHE A 8 14.28 -2.10 5.07
CA PHE A 8 13.00 -2.56 4.56
C PHE A 8 11.90 -2.07 5.49
N PHE A 9 10.98 -1.26 4.97
CA PHE A 9 9.80 -0.74 5.66
C PHE A 9 8.57 -1.50 5.19
N LEU A 10 7.75 -1.94 6.14
CA LEU A 10 6.39 -2.42 5.85
C LEU A 10 5.45 -1.22 5.95
N CYS A 11 4.96 -0.79 4.80
CA CYS A 11 4.04 0.33 4.65
C CYS A 11 2.61 -0.19 4.47
N LYS A 12 1.66 0.57 5.01
CA LYS A 12 0.22 0.43 4.81
C LYS A 12 -0.29 1.71 4.17
N THR A 13 -0.90 1.59 3.01
CA THR A 13 -1.55 2.69 2.31
C THR A 13 -3.06 2.43 2.28
N PRO A 14 -3.87 3.25 2.99
CA PRO A 14 -5.32 3.11 2.92
C PRO A 14 -5.84 3.46 1.52
N LEU A 15 -6.97 2.89 1.11
CA LEU A 15 -7.60 3.21 -0.18
C LEU A 15 -8.09 4.66 -0.28
N SER A 16 -8.21 5.35 0.86
CA SER A 16 -8.55 6.77 0.95
C SER A 16 -7.31 7.67 1.06
N ALA A 17 -6.11 7.14 0.85
CA ALA A 17 -4.89 7.95 0.89
C ALA A 17 -4.92 9.01 -0.22
N GLU A 18 -4.64 10.25 0.16
CA GLU A 18 -4.51 11.39 -0.75
C GLU A 18 -3.04 11.73 -1.03
N GLY A 19 -2.15 11.28 -0.14
CA GLY A 19 -0.71 11.49 -0.27
C GLY A 19 0.13 10.55 0.59
N ALA A 20 1.45 10.78 0.56
CA ALA A 20 2.42 10.01 1.33
C ALA A 20 2.23 10.18 2.85
N GLU A 21 1.63 11.28 3.29
CA GLU A 21 1.27 11.56 4.67
C GLU A 21 0.29 10.53 5.26
N ASP A 22 -0.59 9.97 4.43
CA ASP A 22 -1.58 8.97 4.84
C ASP A 22 -1.01 7.55 4.92
N VAL A 23 0.23 7.35 4.42
CA VAL A 23 0.92 6.08 4.51
C VAL A 23 1.40 5.86 5.94
N GLU A 24 1.04 4.73 6.52
CA GLU A 24 1.51 4.27 7.83
C GLU A 24 2.71 3.33 7.66
N VAL A 25 3.81 3.59 8.38
CA VAL A 25 4.91 2.64 8.51
C VAL A 25 4.59 1.74 9.70
N ILE A 26 4.23 0.48 9.43
CA ILE A 26 3.85 -0.49 10.48
C ILE A 26 5.08 -0.92 11.27
N THR A 27 6.14 -1.29 10.54
CA THR A 27 7.40 -1.76 11.11
C THR A 27 8.51 -1.61 10.07
N ARG A 28 9.76 -1.80 10.50
CA ARG A 28 10.92 -1.90 9.62
C ARG A 28 11.84 -3.03 10.08
N ALA A 29 12.60 -3.57 9.15
CA ALA A 29 13.67 -4.52 9.47
C ALA A 29 14.85 -3.74 10.06
N GLU A 30 15.26 -4.08 11.27
CA GLU A 30 16.44 -3.47 11.90
C GLU A 30 17.75 -3.96 11.25
N ASP A 31 17.77 -5.23 10.84
CA ASP A 31 18.88 -5.88 10.17
C ASP A 31 18.40 -6.98 9.20
N SER A 32 19.35 -7.71 8.59
CA SER A 32 19.06 -8.79 7.65
C SER A 32 18.41 -10.02 8.29
N THR A 33 18.63 -10.26 9.58
CA THR A 33 18.04 -11.38 10.31
C THR A 33 16.58 -11.08 10.66
N ASP A 34 16.28 -9.82 10.94
CA ASP A 34 14.95 -9.32 11.27
C ASP A 34 14.02 -9.22 10.04
N PHE A 35 14.57 -9.19 8.83
CA PHE A 35 13.78 -9.16 7.58
C PHE A 35 12.74 -10.28 7.50
N SER A 36 13.06 -11.48 7.98
CA SER A 36 12.13 -12.62 7.93
C SER A 36 10.87 -12.38 8.76
N ARG A 37 10.97 -11.66 9.89
CA ARG A 37 9.82 -11.26 10.71
C ARG A 37 8.95 -10.29 9.94
N VAL A 38 9.55 -9.24 9.40
CA VAL A 38 8.85 -8.19 8.64
C VAL A 38 8.18 -8.74 7.38
N PHE A 39 8.85 -9.65 6.66
CA PHE A 39 8.28 -10.32 5.50
C PHE A 39 7.08 -11.20 5.85
N LYS A 40 7.14 -11.91 7.00
CA LYS A 40 6.00 -12.70 7.47
C LYS A 40 4.80 -11.82 7.83
N GLU A 41 5.03 -10.70 8.53
CA GLU A 41 3.98 -9.73 8.85
C GLU A 41 3.34 -9.14 7.57
N TYR A 42 4.16 -8.85 6.56
CA TYR A 42 3.68 -8.42 5.24
C TYR A 42 2.71 -9.44 4.62
N GLU A 43 3.13 -10.71 4.52
CA GLU A 43 2.32 -11.79 3.94
C GLU A 43 1.01 -12.00 4.72
N GLU A 44 1.05 -11.95 6.04
CA GLU A 44 -0.14 -12.03 6.90
C GLU A 44 -1.10 -10.87 6.65
N LYS A 45 -0.59 -9.64 6.55
CA LYS A 45 -1.42 -8.43 6.35
C LYS A 45 -2.09 -8.43 4.99
N ARG A 46 -1.40 -8.82 3.91
CA ARG A 46 -1.99 -8.86 2.56
C ARG A 46 -2.87 -10.06 2.27
N SER A 47 -2.88 -11.07 3.16
CA SER A 47 -3.59 -12.34 2.96
C SER A 47 -5.09 -12.17 2.68
N HIS A 48 -5.72 -11.13 3.24
CA HIS A 48 -7.14 -10.82 3.03
C HIS A 48 -7.51 -10.55 1.56
N ALA A 49 -6.55 -10.12 0.74
CA ALA A 49 -6.77 -9.83 -0.67
C ALA A 49 -6.72 -11.07 -1.58
N PHE A 50 -6.38 -12.25 -1.04
CA PHE A 50 -6.32 -13.51 -1.79
C PHE A 50 -7.68 -14.23 -1.78
N ASN A 51 -8.05 -14.88 -2.89
CA ASN A 51 -9.18 -15.82 -2.90
C ASN A 51 -8.79 -17.23 -2.42
N SER A 52 -9.78 -18.12 -2.41
CA SER A 52 -9.62 -19.56 -2.19
C SER A 52 -8.60 -20.25 -3.10
N ASP A 53 -8.29 -19.65 -4.26
CA ASP A 53 -7.32 -20.18 -5.21
C ASP A 53 -5.92 -19.55 -5.03
N ASN A 54 -5.70 -18.80 -3.96
CA ASN A 54 -4.45 -18.05 -3.67
C ASN A 54 -4.05 -17.07 -4.77
N ILE A 55 -5.03 -16.46 -5.44
CA ILE A 55 -4.83 -15.38 -6.40
C ILE A 55 -5.09 -14.04 -5.70
N TYR A 56 -4.06 -13.19 -5.66
CA TYR A 56 -4.17 -11.83 -5.15
C TYR A 56 -5.12 -11.00 -6.01
N SER A 57 -6.00 -10.25 -5.37
CA SER A 57 -6.99 -9.41 -6.03
C SER A 57 -7.03 -8.04 -5.39
N VAL A 58 -6.54 -7.04 -6.11
CA VAL A 58 -6.51 -5.66 -5.63
C VAL A 58 -7.89 -5.15 -5.22
N VAL A 59 -8.95 -5.56 -5.92
CA VAL A 59 -10.34 -5.14 -5.63
C VAL A 59 -10.90 -5.70 -4.32
N ARG A 60 -10.25 -6.73 -3.75
CA ARG A 60 -10.58 -7.28 -2.43
C ARG A 60 -9.75 -6.69 -1.31
N ALA A 61 -8.68 -5.96 -1.64
CA ALA A 61 -7.85 -5.34 -0.63
C ALA A 61 -8.65 -4.22 0.06
N ASP A 62 -8.56 -4.17 1.38
CA ASP A 62 -9.08 -3.07 2.19
C ASP A 62 -8.04 -1.98 2.38
N ASP A 63 -6.76 -2.37 2.42
CA ASP A 63 -5.59 -1.50 2.43
C ASP A 63 -4.51 -2.14 1.54
N ILE A 64 -3.67 -1.31 0.93
CA ILE A 64 -2.50 -1.78 0.18
C ILE A 64 -1.32 -1.89 1.15
N TYR A 65 -0.69 -3.06 1.18
CA TYR A 65 0.51 -3.30 1.98
C TYR A 65 1.70 -3.48 1.05
N ASP A 66 2.82 -2.83 1.37
CA ASP A 66 4.03 -2.86 0.57
C ASP A 66 5.28 -3.02 1.43
N LEU A 67 6.27 -3.76 0.90
CA LEU A 67 7.62 -3.80 1.44
C LEU A 67 8.54 -2.91 0.62
N ILE A 68 8.95 -1.80 1.21
CA ILE A 68 9.70 -0.74 0.54
C ILE A 68 11.14 -0.70 1.06
N ARG A 69 12.12 -0.72 0.17
CA ARG A 69 13.55 -0.63 0.52
C ARG A 69 14.07 0.79 0.33
N MET A 70 14.10 1.57 1.40
CA MET A 70 14.45 2.99 1.38
C MET A 70 15.38 3.38 2.55
N PRO A 71 16.01 4.56 2.51
CA PRO A 71 16.95 4.98 3.56
C PRO A 71 16.29 5.54 4.82
N ASN A 72 15.06 6.03 4.72
CA ASN A 72 14.30 6.59 5.83
C ASN A 72 12.78 6.43 5.60
N GLU A 73 12.00 6.67 6.65
CA GLU A 73 10.54 6.52 6.63
C GLU A 73 9.86 7.47 5.64
N LYS A 74 10.36 8.70 5.49
CA LYS A 74 9.76 9.68 4.59
C LYS A 74 9.81 9.19 3.14
N GLU A 75 10.99 8.79 2.67
CA GLU A 75 11.18 8.24 1.33
C GLU A 75 10.42 6.92 1.15
N ALA A 76 10.31 6.10 2.21
CA ALA A 76 9.52 4.87 2.17
C ALA A 76 8.02 5.13 1.98
N LYS A 77 7.47 6.18 2.62
CA LYS A 77 6.08 6.57 2.46
C LYS A 77 5.78 7.14 1.08
N GLU A 78 6.67 7.98 0.55
CA GLU A 78 6.56 8.53 -0.80
C GLU A 78 6.51 7.41 -1.85
N GLU A 79 7.46 6.47 -1.78
CA GLU A 79 7.50 5.31 -2.69
C GLU A 79 6.30 4.37 -2.51
N ALA A 80 5.87 4.13 -1.26
CA ALA A 80 4.69 3.29 -0.99
C ALA A 80 3.42 3.90 -1.60
N TYR A 81 3.23 5.22 -1.46
CA TYR A 81 2.09 5.90 -2.06
C TYR A 81 2.12 5.84 -3.59
N GLU A 82 3.28 6.11 -4.20
CA GLU A 82 3.45 6.03 -5.65
C GLU A 82 3.13 4.64 -6.19
N ARG A 83 3.62 3.58 -5.54
CA ARG A 83 3.35 2.19 -5.93
C ARG A 83 1.90 1.76 -5.70
N ALA A 84 1.28 2.21 -4.60
CA ALA A 84 -0.08 1.86 -4.27
C ALA A 84 -1.11 2.63 -5.13
N THR A 85 -0.77 3.79 -5.68
CA THR A 85 -1.70 4.66 -6.41
C THR A 85 -2.46 3.94 -7.54
N PRO A 86 -1.82 3.20 -8.46
CA PRO A 86 -2.54 2.46 -9.51
C PRO A 86 -3.48 1.38 -8.95
N GLU A 87 -3.08 0.73 -7.85
CA GLU A 87 -3.88 -0.28 -7.16
C GLU A 87 -5.11 0.34 -6.48
N ILE A 88 -4.93 1.48 -5.82
CA ILE A 88 -6.01 2.27 -5.20
C ILE A 88 -7.02 2.70 -6.26
N ILE A 89 -6.57 3.32 -7.34
CA ILE A 89 -7.45 3.75 -8.44
C ILE A 89 -8.26 2.57 -8.99
N THR A 90 -7.61 1.45 -9.26
CA THR A 90 -8.27 0.24 -9.78
C THR A 90 -9.34 -0.27 -8.80
N ASN A 91 -9.02 -0.33 -7.51
CA ASN A 91 -9.96 -0.76 -6.48
C ASN A 91 -11.16 0.20 -6.38
N LEU A 92 -10.91 1.51 -6.28
CA LEU A 92 -11.96 2.52 -6.18
C LEU A 92 -12.87 2.53 -7.40
N GLN A 93 -12.33 2.38 -8.62
CA GLN A 93 -13.13 2.26 -9.85
C GLN A 93 -14.06 1.05 -9.77
N HIS A 94 -13.56 -0.10 -9.35
CA HIS A 94 -14.38 -1.29 -9.14
C HIS A 94 -15.48 -1.08 -8.10
N ARG A 95 -15.17 -0.44 -6.95
CA ARG A 95 -16.16 -0.12 -5.91
C ARG A 95 -17.24 0.84 -6.42
N ALA A 96 -16.84 1.89 -7.13
CA ALA A 96 -17.73 2.88 -7.74
C ALA A 96 -18.69 2.24 -8.77
N MET A 97 -18.19 1.27 -9.55
CA MET A 97 -18.97 0.51 -10.54
C MET A 97 -19.93 -0.48 -9.88
N GLN A 98 -19.50 -1.22 -8.85
CA GLN A 98 -20.30 -2.31 -8.25
C GLN A 98 -21.41 -1.81 -7.32
N GLY A 99 -21.24 -0.66 -6.66
CA GLY A 99 -22.12 -0.27 -5.54
C GLY A 99 -22.65 1.16 -5.51
N LYS A 100 -22.43 1.98 -6.55
CA LYS A 100 -22.60 3.46 -6.47
C LYS A 100 -21.96 4.02 -5.19
N ASP A 101 -20.79 3.49 -4.81
CA ASP A 101 -20.04 3.98 -3.65
C ASP A 101 -19.69 5.45 -3.88
N ALA A 102 -20.44 6.34 -3.22
CA ALA A 102 -20.29 7.78 -3.38
C ALA A 102 -18.95 8.27 -2.85
N ASN A 103 -18.38 7.58 -1.86
CA ASN A 103 -17.09 7.91 -1.30
C ASN A 103 -15.98 7.54 -2.29
N ALA A 104 -16.04 6.34 -2.89
CA ALA A 104 -15.06 5.95 -3.91
C ALA A 104 -15.07 6.89 -5.13
N LYS A 105 -16.25 7.35 -5.54
CA LYS A 105 -16.39 8.36 -6.61
C LYS A 105 -15.83 9.73 -6.23
N ALA A 106 -16.05 10.16 -4.98
CA ALA A 106 -15.51 11.41 -4.48
C ALA A 106 -13.98 11.37 -4.49
N ILE A 107 -13.37 10.31 -3.96
CA ILE A 107 -11.91 10.15 -3.92
C ILE A 107 -11.33 10.12 -5.34
N LEU A 108 -11.90 9.34 -6.26
CA LEU A 108 -11.46 9.30 -7.66
C LEU A 108 -11.45 10.69 -8.31
N LYS A 109 -12.47 11.49 -8.04
CA LYS A 109 -12.60 12.83 -8.60
C LYS A 109 -11.71 13.87 -7.90
N GLU A 110 -11.70 13.91 -6.58
CA GLU A 110 -11.06 14.97 -5.79
C GLU A 110 -9.55 14.78 -5.66
N VAL A 111 -9.09 13.53 -5.57
CA VAL A 111 -7.67 13.19 -5.37
C VAL A 111 -6.98 12.88 -6.70
N TYR A 112 -7.65 12.14 -7.57
CA TYR A 112 -7.03 11.60 -8.80
C TYR A 112 -7.51 12.26 -10.10
N ASP A 113 -8.48 13.18 -10.03
CA ASP A 113 -9.09 13.86 -11.20
C ASP A 113 -9.64 12.88 -12.26
N LEU A 114 -10.27 11.79 -11.80
CA LEU A 114 -10.89 10.74 -12.63
C LEU A 114 -12.41 10.72 -12.46
N GLU A 115 -13.16 10.66 -13.58
CA GLU A 115 -14.64 10.60 -13.61
C GLU A 115 -15.22 9.18 -13.48
#